data_AF-A0A150SR53-F1
#
_entry.id   AF-A0A150SR53-F1
#
_cell.length_a   1.000
_cell.length_b   1.000
_cell.length_c   1.000
_cell.angle_alpha   90.00
_cell.angle_beta   90.00
_cell.angle_gamma   90.00
#
_symmetry.space_group_name_H-M   'P 1'
#
loop_
_entity.id
_entity.type
_entity.pdbx_description
1 polymer ?
#
loop_
_entity_poly.entity_id
_entity_poly.type
_entity_poly.pdbx_seq_one_letter_code
_entity_poly.pdbx_strand_id
1 'polypeptide(L)'
;LSSGGALPAWGFLLFVVGVDVAHVHTTLFRTYLDPEELRRHPALYAAVPLACYAAGVALHLASELSFWRALAYAAVIHFVRQQIGWVAIYRALAGERSRVDRLLDDALVYAATGWPLLYWHAHPPRAFAWFVDGDFVSSPRLAAAVGPLGAVYAALAVAYVARAVHRACVARAPLNLGKHVVVGTTAATWYVGIVATDSDFQFTVTNVIVHGVPYMALVFAYARERAREAPRSLLARVLAGGLLAFLGLALALAFVEEMLWDRLVWHDRPELF
;
A
#
# COMPACT_ATOMS: atom_id res chain seq x y z
N LEU A 1 8.47 -7.96 -27.68
CA LEU A 1 8.83 -9.04 -26.73
C LEU A 1 7.54 -9.52 -26.10
N SER A 2 7.06 -10.71 -26.44
CA SER A 2 5.83 -11.29 -25.90
C SER A 2 5.97 -11.58 -24.40
N SER A 3 5.30 -10.77 -23.57
CA SER A 3 4.40 -11.18 -22.48
C SER A 3 4.83 -12.34 -21.55
N GLY A 4 6.02 -12.27 -20.97
CA GLY A 4 6.40 -13.15 -19.84
C GLY A 4 5.90 -12.65 -18.48
N GLY A 5 5.57 -11.35 -18.37
CA GLY A 5 5.22 -10.72 -17.09
C GLY A 5 4.34 -9.48 -17.17
N ALA A 6 3.79 -9.11 -18.34
CA ALA A 6 2.88 -7.97 -18.45
C ALA A 6 1.56 -8.25 -17.71
N LEU A 7 0.95 -7.22 -17.12
CA LEU A 7 -0.36 -7.33 -16.48
C LEU A 7 -1.49 -7.49 -17.52
N PRO A 8 -2.15 -8.66 -17.61
CA PRO A 8 -3.25 -8.86 -18.54
C PRO A 8 -4.48 -8.03 -18.15
N ALA A 9 -5.38 -7.75 -19.09
CA ALA A 9 -6.58 -6.92 -18.86
C ALA A 9 -7.44 -7.40 -17.68
N TRP A 10 -7.65 -8.71 -17.53
CA TRP A 10 -8.38 -9.25 -16.38
C TRP A 10 -7.63 -9.01 -15.05
N GLY A 11 -6.31 -9.04 -15.08
CA GLY A 11 -5.45 -8.77 -13.93
C GLY A 11 -5.48 -7.28 -13.55
N PHE A 12 -5.48 -6.40 -14.55
CA PHE A 12 -5.69 -4.97 -14.36
C PHE A 12 -7.05 -4.69 -13.69
N LEU A 13 -8.15 -5.23 -14.24
CA LEU A 13 -9.48 -5.09 -13.63
C LEU A 13 -9.53 -5.63 -12.20
N LEU A 14 -8.94 -6.80 -11.95
CA LEU A 14 -9.03 -7.44 -10.64
C LEU A 14 -8.15 -6.75 -9.58
N PHE A 15 -6.89 -6.49 -9.92
CA PHE A 15 -5.91 -6.00 -8.95
C PHE A 15 -5.83 -4.48 -8.94
N VAL A 16 -5.68 -3.82 -10.09
CA VAL A 16 -5.57 -2.36 -10.14
C VAL A 16 -6.93 -1.73 -9.84
N VAL A 17 -7.95 -1.96 -10.66
CA VAL A 17 -9.28 -1.37 -10.44
C VAL A 17 -9.91 -1.95 -9.17
N GLY A 18 -9.90 -3.28 -9.04
CA GLY A 18 -10.67 -4.00 -8.02
C GLY A 18 -10.09 -3.95 -6.61
N VAL A 19 -8.79 -3.67 -6.45
CA VAL A 19 -8.13 -3.62 -5.14
C VAL A 19 -7.39 -2.30 -4.97
N ASP A 20 -6.51 -1.90 -5.88
CA ASP A 20 -5.67 -0.71 -5.70
C ASP A 20 -6.51 0.58 -5.71
N VAL A 21 -7.23 0.85 -6.79
CA VAL A 21 -8.04 2.07 -6.88
C VAL A 21 -9.26 1.98 -5.95
N ALA A 22 -9.91 0.81 -5.88
CA ALA A 22 -11.07 0.61 -5.00
C ALA A 22 -10.76 0.83 -3.52
N HIS A 23 -9.62 0.37 -3.00
CA HIS A 23 -9.32 0.57 -1.58
C HIS A 23 -9.13 2.06 -1.24
N VAL A 24 -8.60 2.87 -2.15
CA VAL A 24 -8.51 4.33 -1.96
C VAL A 24 -9.90 4.93 -1.80
N HIS A 25 -10.87 4.54 -2.64
CA HIS A 25 -12.27 4.99 -2.51
C HIS A 25 -12.94 4.55 -1.22
N THR A 26 -12.48 3.49 -0.57
CA THR A 26 -13.03 3.13 0.75
C THR A 26 -12.74 4.17 1.83
N THR A 27 -11.75 5.04 1.65
CA THR A 27 -11.50 6.16 2.57
C THR A 27 -12.70 7.08 2.74
N LEU A 28 -13.59 7.17 1.73
CA LEU A 28 -14.84 7.95 1.78
C LEU A 28 -15.75 7.51 2.94
N PHE A 29 -15.74 6.23 3.31
CA PHE A 29 -16.49 5.70 4.45
C PHE A 29 -15.94 6.16 5.80
N ARG A 30 -14.71 6.68 5.85
CA ARG A 30 -14.13 7.28 7.04
C ARG A 30 -14.29 8.81 7.06
N THR A 31 -14.42 9.42 5.89
CA THR A 31 -14.43 10.88 5.74
C THR A 31 -15.77 11.37 5.22
N TYR A 32 -15.95 11.47 3.90
CA TYR A 32 -17.04 12.22 3.28
C TYR A 32 -18.44 11.62 3.48
N LEU A 33 -18.53 10.31 3.74
CA LEU A 33 -19.82 9.66 4.02
C LEU A 33 -20.25 9.80 5.48
N ASP A 34 -19.37 10.28 6.37
CA ASP A 34 -19.65 10.60 7.76
C ASP A 34 -19.80 12.13 7.96
N PRO A 35 -21.04 12.66 8.06
CA PRO A 35 -21.27 14.09 8.21
C PRO A 35 -20.78 14.65 9.55
N GLU A 36 -20.61 13.81 10.57
CA GLU A 36 -20.04 14.27 11.84
C GLU A 36 -18.53 14.47 11.71
N GLU A 37 -17.83 13.53 11.08
CA GLU A 37 -16.39 13.64 10.84
C GLU A 37 -16.07 14.84 9.93
N LEU A 38 -16.84 15.02 8.85
CA LEU A 38 -16.70 16.19 7.97
C LEU A 38 -16.84 17.52 8.71
N ARG A 39 -17.77 17.62 9.67
CA ARG A 39 -17.97 18.85 10.46
C ARG A 39 -16.86 19.10 11.47
N ARG A 40 -16.18 18.05 11.94
CA ARG A 40 -15.04 18.18 12.86
C ARG A 40 -13.79 18.70 12.15
N HIS A 41 -13.57 18.28 10.89
CA HIS A 41 -12.35 18.60 10.15
C HIS A 41 -12.60 19.12 8.72
N PRO A 42 -13.46 20.15 8.52
CA PRO A 42 -13.86 20.57 7.17
C PRO A 42 -12.69 21.13 6.36
N ALA A 43 -11.78 21.88 6.99
CA ALA A 43 -10.59 22.41 6.32
C ALA A 43 -9.63 21.28 5.88
N LEU A 44 -9.49 20.22 6.69
CA LEU A 44 -8.63 19.09 6.33
C LEU A 44 -9.17 18.36 5.10
N TYR A 45 -10.48 18.09 5.06
CA TYR A 45 -11.09 17.34 3.96
C TYR A 45 -11.42 18.19 2.73
N ALA A 46 -11.39 19.51 2.81
CA ALA A 46 -11.54 20.38 1.63
C ALA A 46 -10.21 20.91 1.13
N ALA A 47 -9.40 21.54 2.01
CA ALA A 47 -8.21 22.25 1.59
C ALA A 47 -7.07 21.32 1.21
N VAL A 48 -6.89 20.17 1.88
CA VAL A 48 -5.78 19.26 1.57
C VAL A 48 -5.94 18.62 0.18
N PRO A 49 -7.09 18.04 -0.21
CA PRO A 49 -7.25 17.52 -1.56
C PRO A 49 -7.06 18.60 -2.64
N LEU A 50 -7.59 19.80 -2.42
CA LEU A 50 -7.42 20.92 -3.36
C LEU A 50 -5.96 21.37 -3.47
N ALA A 51 -5.24 21.44 -2.35
CA ALA A 51 -3.83 21.78 -2.33
C ALA A 51 -2.98 20.69 -3.01
N CYS A 52 -3.26 19.41 -2.75
CA CYS A 52 -2.61 18.29 -3.43
C CYS A 52 -2.87 18.33 -4.95
N TYR A 53 -4.11 18.60 -5.37
CA TYR A 53 -4.45 18.77 -6.78
C TYR A 53 -3.68 19.92 -7.41
N ALA A 54 -3.70 21.12 -6.80
CA ALA A 54 -2.98 22.28 -7.32
C ALA A 54 -1.46 22.05 -7.39
N ALA A 55 -0.87 21.41 -6.37
CA ALA A 55 0.53 21.03 -6.37
C ALA A 55 0.86 19.99 -7.45
N GLY A 56 -0.01 18.99 -7.63
CA GLY A 56 0.12 17.98 -8.68
C GLY A 56 0.08 18.60 -10.08
N VAL A 57 -0.89 19.47 -10.36
CA VAL A 57 -0.98 20.22 -11.62
C VAL A 57 0.26 21.07 -11.83
N ALA A 58 0.71 21.84 -10.84
CA ALA A 58 1.89 22.67 -10.96
C ALA A 58 3.16 21.84 -11.27
N LEU A 59 3.31 20.69 -10.62
CA LEU A 59 4.44 19.79 -10.84
C LEU A 59 4.40 19.14 -12.23
N HIS A 60 3.21 18.72 -12.68
CA HIS A 60 3.01 18.15 -14.01
C HIS A 60 3.28 19.17 -15.12
N LEU A 61 2.83 20.42 -14.94
CA LEU A 61 3.13 21.51 -15.87
C LEU A 61 4.63 21.82 -15.97
N ALA A 62 5.38 21.63 -14.89
CA ALA A 62 6.84 21.80 -14.90
C ALA A 62 7.54 20.62 -15.58
N SER A 63 7.11 19.39 -15.31
CA SER A 63 7.63 18.16 -15.92
C SER A 63 6.74 16.97 -15.57
N GLU A 64 6.16 16.34 -16.59
CA GLU A 64 5.34 15.13 -16.45
C GLU A 64 6.10 14.03 -15.68
N LEU A 65 7.36 13.76 -16.05
CA LEU A 65 8.16 12.73 -15.38
C LEU A 65 8.45 13.09 -13.92
N SER A 66 8.64 14.38 -13.61
CA SER A 66 8.85 14.83 -12.23
C SER A 66 7.59 14.65 -11.38
N PHE A 67 6.41 14.86 -11.98
CA PHE A 67 5.12 14.57 -11.34
C PHE A 67 4.98 13.09 -11.01
N TRP A 68 5.13 12.21 -12.00
CA TRP A 68 4.99 10.77 -11.79
C TRP A 68 6.02 10.22 -10.81
N ARG A 69 7.27 10.71 -10.87
CA ARG A 69 8.31 10.37 -9.91
C ARG A 69 7.96 10.78 -8.48
N ALA A 70 7.48 12.01 -8.29
CA ALA A 70 7.09 12.47 -6.95
C ALA A 70 5.92 11.65 -6.40
N LEU A 71 4.94 11.33 -7.24
CA LEU A 71 3.80 10.50 -6.88
C LEU A 71 4.24 9.06 -6.55
N ALA A 72 5.16 8.48 -7.33
CA ALA A 72 5.72 7.14 -7.09
C ALA A 72 6.38 7.06 -5.71
N TYR A 73 7.24 8.02 -5.35
CA TYR A 73 7.86 8.02 -4.02
C TYR A 73 6.87 8.33 -2.89
N ALA A 74 5.84 9.16 -3.12
CA ALA A 74 4.78 9.37 -2.14
C ALA A 74 4.00 8.06 -1.88
N ALA A 75 3.65 7.32 -2.95
CA ALA A 75 3.01 6.02 -2.87
C ALA A 75 3.90 4.99 -2.15
N VAL A 76 5.19 4.91 -2.48
CA VAL A 76 6.16 4.04 -1.80
C VAL A 76 6.21 4.32 -0.31
N ILE A 77 6.32 5.59 0.09
CA ILE A 77 6.32 5.98 1.51
C ILE A 77 5.01 5.53 2.17
N HIS A 78 3.87 5.73 1.52
CA HIS A 78 2.58 5.27 2.02
C HIS A 78 2.53 3.76 2.23
N PHE A 79 2.96 2.96 1.23
CA PHE A 79 3.00 1.50 1.28
C PHE A 79 3.90 0.99 2.42
N VAL A 80 5.10 1.58 2.58
CA VAL A 80 6.03 1.21 3.66
C VAL A 80 5.45 1.55 5.03
N ARG A 81 4.91 2.77 5.19
CA ARG A 81 4.36 3.24 6.46
C ARG A 81 3.14 2.43 6.90
N GLN A 82 2.36 1.93 5.96
CA GLN A 82 1.21 1.07 6.24
C GLN A 82 1.61 -0.25 6.89
N GLN A 83 2.70 -0.89 6.43
CA GLN A 83 3.17 -2.14 7.05
C GLN A 83 3.63 -1.94 8.50
N ILE A 84 4.28 -0.80 8.78
CA ILE A 84 4.61 -0.39 10.16
C ILE A 84 3.34 -0.20 10.99
N GLY A 85 2.31 0.44 10.42
CA GLY A 85 1.01 0.61 11.07
C GLY A 85 0.35 -0.70 11.47
N TRP A 86 0.37 -1.70 10.58
CA TRP A 86 -0.16 -3.04 10.86
C TRP A 86 0.57 -3.72 12.02
N VAL A 87 1.89 -3.69 12.01
CA VAL A 87 2.71 -4.22 13.10
C VAL A 87 2.39 -3.51 14.42
N ALA A 88 2.24 -2.18 14.40
CA ALA A 88 1.89 -1.40 15.58
C ALA A 88 0.52 -1.79 16.18
N ILE A 89 -0.49 -2.04 15.34
CA ILE A 89 -1.81 -2.52 15.79
C ILE A 89 -1.70 -3.88 16.48
N TYR A 90 -1.02 -4.86 15.87
CA TYR A 90 -0.86 -6.18 16.48
C TYR A 90 -0.05 -6.14 17.76
N ARG A 91 0.97 -5.28 17.86
CA ARG A 91 1.72 -5.06 19.10
C ARG A 91 0.84 -4.48 20.20
N ALA A 92 -0.01 -3.50 19.86
CA ALA A 92 -0.94 -2.90 20.81
C ALA A 92 -1.96 -3.93 21.33
N LEU A 93 -2.54 -4.74 20.43
CA LEU A 93 -3.48 -5.81 20.77
C LEU A 93 -2.84 -6.88 21.67
N ALA A 94 -1.57 -7.20 21.46
CA ALA A 94 -0.82 -8.14 22.30
C ALA A 94 -0.23 -7.51 23.57
N GLY A 95 -0.47 -6.22 23.85
CA GLY A 95 0.06 -5.52 25.02
C GLY A 95 1.59 -5.36 25.03
N GLU A 96 2.25 -5.42 23.88
CA GLU A 96 3.72 -5.37 23.77
C GLU A 96 4.27 -3.95 23.96
N ARG A 97 4.93 -3.71 25.10
CA ARG A 97 5.45 -2.38 25.49
C ARG A 97 6.97 -2.19 25.38
N SER A 98 7.72 -3.25 25.03
CA SER A 98 9.18 -3.18 24.90
C SER A 98 9.60 -2.21 23.79
N ARG A 99 10.42 -1.21 24.15
CA ARG A 99 10.99 -0.25 23.17
C ARG A 99 12.00 -0.89 22.24
N VAL A 100 12.78 -1.84 22.75
CA VAL A 100 13.78 -2.58 21.96
C VAL A 100 13.07 -3.45 20.92
N ASP A 101 12.02 -4.15 21.33
CA ASP A 101 11.24 -4.99 20.40
C ASP A 101 10.59 -4.13 19.33
N ARG A 102 10.03 -2.97 19.70
CA ARG A 102 9.49 -2.02 18.73
C ARG A 102 10.54 -1.57 17.73
N LEU A 103 11.72 -1.16 18.21
CA LEU A 103 12.78 -0.67 17.34
C LEU A 103 13.23 -1.75 16.35
N LEU A 104 13.35 -3.00 16.83
CA LEU A 104 13.71 -4.14 15.99
C LEU A 104 12.61 -4.47 14.96
N ASP A 105 11.35 -4.48 15.39
CA ASP A 105 10.19 -4.70 14.52
C ASP A 105 10.14 -3.63 13.41
N ASP A 106 10.24 -2.34 13.78
CA ASP A 106 10.21 -1.21 12.84
C ASP A 106 11.44 -1.26 11.89
N ALA A 107 12.64 -1.49 12.42
CA ALA A 107 13.87 -1.56 11.63
C ALA A 107 13.84 -2.71 10.62
N LEU A 108 13.31 -3.88 11.01
CA LEU A 108 13.18 -5.01 10.09
C LEU A 108 12.19 -4.69 8.97
N VAL A 109 11.03 -4.09 9.26
CA VAL A 109 10.05 -3.74 8.22
C VAL A 109 10.62 -2.69 7.25
N TYR A 110 11.32 -1.68 7.76
CA TYR A 110 12.01 -0.72 6.89
C TYR A 110 13.11 -1.38 6.05
N ALA A 111 13.87 -2.33 6.61
CA ALA A 111 14.89 -3.05 5.85
C ALA A 111 14.27 -3.99 4.79
N ALA A 112 13.18 -4.68 5.14
CA ALA A 112 12.46 -5.62 4.28
C ALA A 112 11.83 -4.94 3.06
N THR A 113 11.50 -3.65 3.16
CA THR A 113 10.94 -2.84 2.08
C THR A 113 12.02 -1.99 1.37
N GLY A 114 12.93 -1.40 2.16
CA GLY A 114 14.01 -0.54 1.66
C GLY A 114 15.11 -1.27 0.90
N TRP A 115 15.45 -2.51 1.28
CA TRP A 115 16.47 -3.27 0.54
C TRP A 115 16.00 -3.65 -0.88
N PRO A 116 14.77 -4.16 -1.09
CA PRO A 116 14.22 -4.33 -2.44
C PRO A 116 14.15 -3.02 -3.25
N LEU A 117 13.79 -1.89 -2.64
CA LEU A 117 13.80 -0.59 -3.33
C LEU A 117 15.22 -0.16 -3.76
N LEU A 118 16.21 -0.36 -2.90
CA LEU A 118 17.61 -0.15 -3.26
C LEU A 118 18.03 -1.05 -4.43
N TYR A 119 17.60 -2.32 -4.41
CA TYR A 119 17.85 -3.25 -5.51
C TYR A 119 17.28 -2.72 -6.82
N TRP A 120 16.02 -2.24 -6.82
CA TRP A 120 15.39 -1.62 -8.00
C TRP A 120 16.20 -0.43 -8.51
N HIS A 121 16.58 0.51 -7.64
CA HIS A 121 17.40 1.67 -8.03
C HIS A 121 18.76 1.29 -8.64
N ALA A 122 19.31 0.13 -8.26
CA ALA A 122 20.62 -0.33 -8.69
C ALA A 122 20.60 -1.22 -9.95
N HIS A 123 19.46 -1.82 -10.31
CA HIS A 123 19.38 -2.85 -11.37
C HIS A 123 18.36 -2.51 -12.50
N PRO A 124 18.50 -1.39 -13.22
CA PRO A 124 17.76 -1.18 -14.47
C PRO A 124 18.35 -2.03 -15.62
N PRO A 125 17.58 -2.33 -16.69
CA PRO A 125 16.15 -2.07 -16.85
C PRO A 125 15.29 -3.06 -16.03
N ARG A 126 14.03 -2.69 -15.78
CA ARG A 126 13.02 -3.54 -15.14
C ARG A 126 11.83 -3.68 -16.07
N ALA A 127 11.11 -4.80 -15.98
CA ALA A 127 9.92 -5.08 -16.78
C ALA A 127 8.63 -4.49 -16.18
N PHE A 128 8.74 -3.65 -15.15
CA PHE A 128 7.65 -2.98 -14.46
C PHE A 128 8.05 -1.56 -14.06
N ALA A 129 7.03 -0.71 -13.89
CA ALA A 129 7.12 0.63 -13.36
C ALA A 129 6.17 0.78 -12.17
N TRP A 130 6.29 1.86 -11.40
CA TRP A 130 5.28 2.14 -10.37
C TRP A 130 4.01 2.72 -10.99
N PHE A 131 4.18 3.72 -11.84
CA PHE A 131 3.15 4.36 -12.66
C PHE A 131 3.55 4.38 -14.13
N VAL A 132 4.75 4.88 -14.44
CA VAL A 132 5.23 5.06 -15.82
C VAL A 132 6.73 4.77 -15.93
N ASP A 133 7.18 4.39 -17.12
CA ASP A 133 8.59 4.13 -17.38
C ASP A 133 9.49 5.32 -16.96
N GLY A 134 10.48 5.02 -16.11
CA GLY A 134 11.46 6.00 -15.63
C GLY A 134 11.01 6.82 -14.41
N ASP A 135 9.85 6.55 -13.82
CA ASP A 135 9.42 7.21 -12.57
C ASP A 135 10.42 7.02 -11.43
N PHE A 136 11.00 5.83 -11.29
CA PHE A 136 12.05 5.51 -10.33
C PHE A 136 13.43 5.98 -10.78
N VAL A 137 14.15 6.67 -9.90
CA VAL A 137 15.55 7.07 -10.18
C VAL A 137 16.41 5.82 -10.27
N SER A 138 17.21 5.66 -11.32
CA SER A 138 18.19 4.58 -11.40
C SER A 138 19.62 5.10 -11.32
N SER A 139 20.48 4.39 -10.60
CA SER A 139 21.90 4.74 -10.49
C SER A 139 22.75 3.48 -10.26
N PRO A 140 23.58 3.07 -11.25
CA PRO A 140 24.48 1.92 -11.11
C PRO A 140 25.46 2.04 -9.93
N ARG A 141 25.75 3.26 -9.47
CA ARG A 141 26.61 3.50 -8.30
C ARG A 141 26.03 2.90 -7.01
N LEU A 142 24.71 2.69 -6.95
CA LEU A 142 24.04 2.08 -5.81
C LEU A 142 24.25 0.56 -5.72
N ALA A 143 24.69 -0.10 -6.80
CA ALA A 143 24.91 -1.55 -6.81
C ALA A 143 25.91 -2.01 -5.74
N ALA A 144 26.94 -1.21 -5.48
CA ALA A 144 27.92 -1.50 -4.43
C ALA A 144 27.33 -1.52 -3.01
N ALA A 145 26.20 -0.84 -2.78
CA ALA A 145 25.52 -0.81 -1.48
C ALA A 145 24.55 -1.98 -1.27
N VAL A 146 24.12 -2.66 -2.34
CA VAL A 146 23.11 -3.74 -2.28
C VAL A 146 23.59 -4.91 -1.42
N GLY A 147 24.83 -5.35 -1.59
CA GLY A 147 25.41 -6.46 -0.81
C GLY A 147 25.51 -6.14 0.69
N PRO A 148 26.24 -5.07 1.09
CA PRO A 148 26.37 -4.69 2.50
C PRO A 148 25.03 -4.43 3.19
N LEU A 149 24.10 -3.70 2.54
CA LEU A 149 22.78 -3.43 3.14
C LEU A 149 21.88 -4.66 3.14
N GLY A 150 22.10 -5.62 2.23
CA GLY A 150 21.48 -6.93 2.27
C GLY A 150 21.94 -7.76 3.46
N ALA A 151 23.23 -7.70 3.80
CA ALA A 151 23.75 -8.33 5.01
C ALA A 151 23.17 -7.69 6.29
N VAL A 152 22.99 -6.36 6.31
CA VAL A 152 22.30 -5.67 7.42
C VAL A 152 20.85 -6.13 7.54
N TYR A 153 20.12 -6.21 6.42
CA TYR A 153 18.76 -6.73 6.42
C TYR A 153 18.71 -8.18 6.95
N ALA A 154 19.58 -9.07 6.47
CA ALA A 154 19.66 -10.45 6.94
C ALA A 154 19.97 -10.53 8.45
N ALA A 155 20.89 -9.69 8.96
CA ALA A 155 21.21 -9.62 10.37
C ALA A 155 20.00 -9.17 11.22
N LEU A 156 19.23 -8.17 10.75
CA LEU A 156 17.99 -7.74 11.40
C LEU A 156 16.94 -8.86 11.41
N ALA A 157 16.81 -9.61 10.32
CA ALA A 157 15.88 -10.74 10.23
C ALA A 157 16.25 -11.85 11.23
N VAL A 158 17.53 -12.22 11.32
CA VAL A 158 18.03 -13.19 12.31
C VAL A 158 17.79 -12.69 13.73
N ALA A 159 18.10 -11.42 14.02
CA ALA A 159 17.87 -10.81 15.33
C ALA A 159 16.39 -10.82 15.72
N TYR A 160 15.49 -10.51 14.78
CA TYR A 160 14.05 -10.58 14.98
C TYR A 160 13.56 -11.98 15.32
N VAL A 161 13.98 -12.99 14.55
CA VAL A 161 13.59 -14.39 14.79
C VAL A 161 14.15 -14.88 16.13
N ALA A 162 15.43 -14.60 16.43
CA ALA A 162 16.05 -14.94 17.70
C ALA A 162 15.31 -14.27 18.88
N ARG A 163 14.91 -13.01 18.73
CA ARG A 163 14.14 -12.29 19.74
C ARG A 163 12.75 -12.89 19.94
N ALA A 164 12.06 -13.26 18.86
CA ALA A 164 10.76 -13.91 18.91
C ALA A 164 10.84 -15.28 19.62
N VAL A 165 11.83 -16.11 19.26
CA VAL A 165 12.10 -17.41 19.91
C VAL A 165 12.45 -17.23 21.38
N HIS A 166 13.32 -16.28 21.72
CA HIS A 166 13.66 -15.99 23.11
C HIS A 166 12.42 -15.60 23.92
N ARG A 167 11.54 -14.74 23.37
CA ARG A 167 10.31 -14.35 24.05
C ARG A 167 9.34 -15.51 24.24
N ALA A 168 9.21 -16.38 23.26
CA ALA A 168 8.32 -17.54 23.34
C ALA A 168 8.86 -18.61 24.32
N CYS A 169 10.14 -18.98 24.20
CA CYS A 169 10.72 -20.11 24.91
C CYS A 169 11.22 -19.75 26.31
N VAL A 170 11.89 -18.59 26.45
CA VAL A 170 12.51 -18.16 27.71
C VAL A 170 11.55 -17.32 28.51
N ALA A 171 10.99 -16.26 27.91
CA ALA A 171 10.08 -15.35 28.61
C ALA A 171 8.63 -15.89 28.71
N ARG A 172 8.34 -17.04 28.09
CA ARG A 172 7.01 -17.68 28.05
C ARG A 172 5.88 -16.72 27.62
N ALA A 173 6.23 -15.74 26.80
CA ALA A 173 5.27 -14.77 26.27
C ALA A 173 4.43 -15.42 25.16
N PRO A 174 3.12 -15.10 25.06
CA PRO A 174 2.30 -15.58 23.96
C PRO A 174 2.85 -15.10 22.62
N LEU A 175 2.74 -15.95 21.60
CA LEU A 175 3.17 -15.61 20.24
C LEU A 175 2.19 -14.62 19.60
N ASN A 176 2.72 -13.49 19.13
CA ASN A 176 1.95 -12.53 18.36
C ASN A 176 1.91 -12.94 16.88
N LEU A 177 1.13 -13.98 16.57
CA LEU A 177 1.05 -14.55 15.22
C LEU A 177 0.68 -13.51 14.17
N GLY A 178 -0.27 -12.61 14.47
CA GLY A 178 -0.67 -11.55 13.54
C GLY A 178 0.49 -10.63 13.17
N LYS A 179 1.30 -10.19 14.15
CA LYS A 179 2.52 -9.43 13.89
C LYS A 179 3.50 -10.19 13.00
N HIS A 180 3.78 -11.45 13.33
CA HIS A 180 4.75 -12.26 12.59
C HIS A 180 4.30 -12.53 11.15
N VAL A 181 2.99 -12.75 10.93
CA VAL A 181 2.40 -12.87 9.59
C VAL A 181 2.59 -11.59 8.80
N VAL A 182 2.30 -10.42 9.37
CA VAL A 182 2.50 -9.13 8.68
C VAL A 182 3.97 -8.91 8.31
N VAL A 183 4.91 -9.15 9.23
CA VAL A 183 6.35 -8.99 8.96
C VAL A 183 6.82 -9.97 7.88
N GLY A 184 6.44 -11.25 7.99
CA GLY A 184 6.84 -12.28 7.03
C GLY A 184 6.25 -12.05 5.64
N THR A 185 4.96 -11.68 5.56
CA THR A 185 4.31 -11.35 4.28
C THR A 185 4.88 -10.08 3.67
N THR A 186 5.21 -9.05 4.46
CA THR A 186 5.91 -7.85 3.97
C THR A 186 7.23 -8.22 3.32
N ALA A 187 8.09 -8.97 4.03
CA ALA A 187 9.38 -9.42 3.50
C ALA A 187 9.22 -10.25 2.22
N ALA A 188 8.31 -11.23 2.23
CA ALA A 188 8.09 -12.10 1.09
C ALA A 188 7.57 -11.34 -0.14
N THR A 189 6.56 -10.50 0.02
CA THR A 189 5.91 -9.79 -1.10
C THR A 189 6.80 -8.73 -1.73
N TRP A 190 7.57 -7.98 -0.94
CA TRP A 190 8.52 -7.00 -1.47
C TRP A 190 9.70 -7.67 -2.14
N TYR A 191 10.24 -8.75 -1.56
CA TYR A 191 11.31 -9.51 -2.18
C TYR A 191 10.85 -10.16 -3.49
N VAL A 192 9.69 -10.83 -3.50
CA VAL A 192 9.18 -11.51 -4.70
C VAL A 192 8.84 -10.49 -5.78
N GLY A 193 8.10 -9.43 -5.46
CA GLY A 193 7.64 -8.44 -6.44
C GLY A 193 8.76 -7.62 -7.07
N ILE A 194 9.88 -7.42 -6.38
CA ILE A 194 10.93 -6.49 -6.84
C ILE A 194 12.26 -7.18 -7.15
N VAL A 195 12.64 -8.24 -6.42
CA VAL A 195 14.00 -8.81 -6.51
C VAL A 195 13.98 -10.19 -7.16
N ALA A 196 13.13 -11.10 -6.67
CA ALA A 196 13.11 -12.48 -7.16
C ALA A 196 12.49 -12.59 -8.57
N THR A 197 11.66 -11.64 -8.94
CA THR A 197 10.96 -11.60 -10.22
C THR A 197 11.21 -10.28 -10.93
N ASP A 198 10.97 -10.26 -12.23
CA ASP A 198 11.00 -9.07 -13.08
C ASP A 198 9.76 -9.11 -13.97
N SER A 199 8.60 -8.87 -13.35
CA SER A 199 7.28 -9.08 -13.95
C SER A 199 6.28 -8.09 -13.34
N ASP A 200 5.66 -7.28 -14.20
CA ASP A 200 4.60 -6.34 -13.83
C ASP A 200 3.44 -7.05 -13.11
N PHE A 201 2.97 -8.18 -13.63
CA PHE A 201 1.93 -8.98 -12.98
C PHE A 201 2.30 -9.39 -11.55
N GLN A 202 3.51 -9.92 -11.34
CA GLN A 202 3.94 -10.37 -10.01
C GLN A 202 4.14 -9.17 -9.08
N PHE A 203 4.72 -8.08 -9.58
CA PHE A 203 4.89 -6.83 -8.84
C PHE A 203 3.53 -6.25 -8.39
N THR A 204 2.55 -6.15 -9.29
CA THR A 204 1.19 -5.67 -8.97
C THR A 204 0.54 -6.56 -7.91
N VAL A 205 0.50 -7.88 -8.13
CA VAL A 205 -0.17 -8.81 -7.23
C VAL A 205 0.43 -8.77 -5.82
N THR A 206 1.76 -8.79 -5.71
CA THR A 206 2.40 -8.83 -4.40
C THR A 206 2.29 -7.51 -3.65
N ASN A 207 2.27 -6.36 -4.33
CA ASN A 207 2.14 -5.06 -3.67
C ASN A 207 0.68 -4.76 -3.31
N VAL A 208 -0.23 -4.92 -4.26
CA VAL A 208 -1.60 -4.41 -4.14
C VAL A 208 -2.44 -5.23 -3.16
N ILE A 209 -2.35 -6.57 -3.18
CA ILE A 209 -3.21 -7.42 -2.33
C ILE A 209 -2.93 -7.19 -0.85
N VAL A 210 -1.65 -7.26 -0.45
CA VAL A 210 -1.23 -7.12 0.96
C VAL A 210 -1.37 -5.68 1.47
N HIS A 211 -1.55 -4.74 0.56
CA HIS A 211 -1.79 -3.33 0.86
C HIS A 211 -3.30 -3.04 0.97
N GLY A 212 -4.04 -3.22 -0.11
CA GLY A 212 -5.43 -2.78 -0.23
C GLY A 212 -6.44 -3.65 0.52
N VAL A 213 -6.32 -4.99 0.47
CA VAL A 213 -7.33 -5.89 1.07
C VAL A 213 -7.41 -5.73 2.60
N PRO A 214 -6.30 -5.74 3.37
CA PRO A 214 -6.36 -5.51 4.81
C PRO A 214 -6.95 -4.15 5.16
N TYR A 215 -6.66 -3.11 4.36
CA TYR A 215 -7.20 -1.78 4.57
C TYR A 215 -8.72 -1.75 4.38
N MET A 216 -9.23 -2.30 3.28
CA MET A 216 -10.67 -2.38 3.03
C MET A 216 -11.40 -3.16 4.12
N ALA A 217 -10.81 -4.26 4.60
CA ALA A 217 -11.38 -5.04 5.71
C ALA A 217 -11.46 -4.21 7.01
N LEU A 218 -10.40 -3.47 7.34
CA LEU A 218 -10.38 -2.58 8.50
C LEU A 218 -11.45 -1.48 8.37
N VAL A 219 -11.50 -0.82 7.22
CA VAL A 219 -12.45 0.27 6.97
C VAL A 219 -13.88 -0.24 7.00
N PHE A 220 -14.17 -1.41 6.43
CA PHE A 220 -15.49 -2.01 6.51
C PHE A 220 -15.89 -2.31 7.95
N ALA A 221 -14.99 -2.88 8.76
CA ALA A 221 -15.26 -3.11 10.18
C ALA A 221 -15.54 -1.80 10.93
N TYR A 222 -14.71 -0.77 10.71
CA TYR A 222 -14.91 0.56 11.26
C TYR A 222 -16.28 1.15 10.86
N ALA A 223 -16.59 1.12 9.56
CA ALA A 223 -17.79 1.74 9.03
C ALA A 223 -19.06 1.04 9.54
N ARG A 224 -19.01 -0.28 9.79
CA ARG A 224 -20.11 -1.01 10.43
C ARG A 224 -20.37 -0.56 11.86
N GLU A 225 -19.33 -0.35 12.67
CA GLU A 225 -19.51 0.19 14.02
C GLU A 225 -20.05 1.61 13.95
N ARG A 226 -19.52 2.42 13.03
CA ARG A 226 -19.97 3.81 12.86
C ARG A 226 -21.43 3.92 12.43
N ALA A 227 -21.90 3.01 11.57
CA ALA A 227 -23.30 2.93 11.18
C ALA A 227 -24.23 2.63 12.37
N ARG A 228 -23.77 1.88 13.39
CA ARG A 228 -24.54 1.62 14.61
C ARG A 228 -24.64 2.85 15.50
N GLU A 229 -23.57 3.64 15.59
CA GLU A 229 -23.55 4.89 16.34
C GLU A 229 -24.43 5.98 15.68
N ALA A 230 -24.44 6.03 14.34
CA ALA A 230 -25.16 7.03 13.56
C ALA A 230 -26.10 6.40 12.51
N PRO A 231 -27.19 5.71 12.91
CA PRO A 231 -28.02 4.91 12.00
C PRO A 231 -28.80 5.72 10.96
N ARG A 232 -28.91 7.05 11.12
CA ARG A 232 -29.55 7.96 10.16
C ARG A 232 -28.59 8.61 9.15
N SER A 233 -27.29 8.31 9.24
CA SER A 233 -26.27 8.90 8.37
C SER A 233 -26.34 8.37 6.93
N LEU A 234 -25.72 9.09 5.98
CA LEU A 234 -25.55 8.60 4.61
C LEU A 234 -24.74 7.29 4.59
N LEU A 235 -23.64 7.24 5.34
CA LEU A 235 -22.85 6.02 5.56
C LEU A 235 -23.72 4.84 5.99
N ALA A 236 -24.58 5.00 7.00
CA ALA A 236 -25.43 3.91 7.48
C ALA A 236 -26.42 3.43 6.41
N ARG A 237 -26.97 4.34 5.60
CA ARG A 237 -27.86 3.99 4.48
C ARG A 237 -27.15 3.20 3.40
N VAL A 238 -25.93 3.59 3.01
CA VAL A 238 -25.12 2.83 2.05
C VAL A 238 -24.78 1.46 2.62
N LEU A 239 -24.34 1.38 3.87
CA LEU A 239 -23.97 0.12 4.54
C LEU A 239 -25.15 -0.78 4.91
N ALA A 240 -26.40 -0.34 4.73
CA ALA A 240 -27.56 -1.22 4.88
C ALA A 240 -27.51 -2.41 3.92
N GLY A 241 -26.87 -2.25 2.75
CA GLY A 241 -26.59 -3.35 1.81
C GLY A 241 -25.38 -4.22 2.17
N GLY A 242 -24.77 -4.00 3.34
CA GLY A 242 -23.66 -4.80 3.86
C GLY A 242 -22.38 -4.70 3.03
N LEU A 243 -21.63 -5.81 2.98
CA LEU A 243 -20.34 -5.88 2.28
C LEU A 243 -20.48 -5.62 0.77
N LEU A 244 -21.58 -6.07 0.16
CA LEU A 244 -21.82 -5.89 -1.27
C LEU A 244 -22.01 -4.42 -1.65
N ALA A 245 -22.74 -3.64 -0.85
CA ALA A 245 -22.89 -2.21 -1.09
C ALA A 245 -21.59 -1.44 -0.84
N PHE A 246 -20.82 -1.84 0.19
CA PHE A 246 -19.50 -1.26 0.48
C PHE A 246 -18.53 -1.45 -0.68
N LEU A 247 -18.36 -2.70 -1.14
CA LEU A 247 -17.48 -3.03 -2.26
C LEU A 247 -18.03 -2.48 -3.57
N GLY A 248 -19.34 -2.56 -3.80
CA GLY A 248 -19.98 -2.09 -5.02
C GLY A 248 -19.79 -0.59 -5.24
N LEU A 249 -19.92 0.23 -4.18
CA LEU A 249 -19.65 1.66 -4.29
C LEU A 249 -18.16 1.94 -4.58
N ALA A 250 -17.26 1.28 -3.85
CA ALA A 250 -15.82 1.46 -4.05
C ALA A 250 -15.37 1.05 -5.46
N LEU A 251 -15.89 -0.08 -5.97
CA LEU A 251 -15.62 -0.59 -7.31
C LEU A 251 -16.21 0.31 -8.39
N ALA A 252 -17.44 0.83 -8.20
CA ALA A 252 -18.05 1.73 -9.17
C ALA A 252 -17.24 3.02 -9.32
N LEU A 253 -16.78 3.60 -8.21
CA LEU A 253 -15.93 4.80 -8.23
C LEU A 253 -14.56 4.52 -8.85
N ALA A 254 -13.93 3.41 -8.49
CA ALA A 254 -12.66 2.99 -9.09
C ALA A 254 -12.76 2.77 -10.60
N PHE A 255 -13.83 2.12 -11.05
CA PHE A 255 -14.08 1.91 -12.48
C PHE A 255 -14.27 3.23 -13.22
N VAL A 256 -15.06 4.17 -12.66
CA VAL A 256 -15.25 5.49 -13.25
C VAL A 256 -13.95 6.28 -13.31
N GLU A 257 -13.14 6.23 -12.26
CA GLU A 257 -11.82 6.89 -12.23
C GLU A 257 -10.90 6.36 -13.31
N GLU A 258 -10.72 5.04 -13.40
CA GLU A 258 -9.84 4.42 -14.40
C GLU A 258 -10.36 4.60 -15.83
N MET A 259 -11.69 4.60 -16.02
CA MET A 259 -12.31 4.96 -17.29
C MET A 259 -11.97 6.40 -17.69
N LEU A 260 -12.01 7.35 -16.76
CA LEU A 260 -11.66 8.74 -17.04
C LEU A 260 -10.17 8.89 -17.37
N TRP A 261 -9.30 8.18 -16.66
CA TRP A 261 -7.86 8.14 -16.96
C TRP A 261 -7.59 7.60 -18.36
N ASP A 262 -8.17 6.46 -18.72
CA ASP A 262 -7.99 5.87 -20.06
C ASP A 262 -8.56 6.77 -21.16
N ARG A 263 -9.78 7.27 -20.99
CA ARG A 263 -10.47 8.06 -22.03
C ARG A 263 -9.91 9.46 -22.24
N LEU A 264 -9.19 10.02 -21.26
CA LEU A 264 -8.68 11.40 -21.32
C LEU A 264 -7.15 11.47 -21.44
N VAL A 265 -6.43 10.43 -21.01
CA VAL A 265 -4.97 10.47 -20.87
C VAL A 265 -4.29 9.28 -21.55
N TRP A 266 -4.60 8.05 -21.15
CA TRP A 266 -3.78 6.88 -21.55
C TRP A 266 -4.13 6.31 -22.92
N HIS A 267 -5.42 6.15 -23.20
CA HIS A 267 -5.94 5.54 -24.42
C HIS A 267 -5.33 4.16 -24.73
N ASP A 268 -5.04 3.35 -23.70
CA ASP A 268 -4.30 2.09 -23.82
C ASP A 268 -5.15 0.83 -23.53
N ARG A 269 -6.38 0.99 -23.04
CA ARG A 269 -7.32 -0.10 -22.74
C ARG A 269 -8.69 0.04 -23.44
N PRO A 270 -8.74 0.21 -24.78
CA PRO A 270 -10.00 0.39 -25.51
C PRO A 270 -10.96 -0.81 -25.41
N GLU A 271 -10.46 -1.99 -25.04
CA GLU A 271 -11.27 -3.18 -24.79
C GLU A 271 -12.02 -3.14 -23.44
N LEU A 272 -11.61 -2.27 -22.52
CA LEU A 272 -12.19 -2.15 -21.18
C LEU A 272 -13.10 -0.92 -21.03
N PHE A 273 -12.70 0.22 -21.60
CA PHE A 273 -13.32 1.52 -21.34
C PHE A 273 -13.91 2.19 -22.56
#